data_AF-A0A3G8YHC4-F1
#
_entry.id   AF-A0A3G8YHC4-F1
#
_cell.length_a   1.000
_cell.length_b   1.000
_cell.length_c   1.000
_cell.angle_alpha   90.00
_cell.angle_beta   90.00
_cell.angle_gamma   90.00
#
_symmetry.space_group_name_H-M   'P 1'
#
loop_
_entity.id
_entity.type
_entity.pdbx_description
1 polymer ?
#
loop_
_entity_poly.entity_id
_entity_poly.type
_entity_poly.pdbx_seq_one_letter_code
_entity_poly.pdbx_strand_id
1 'polypeptide(L)'
;MMMIPEDDQLYLIQSKSNLLTGMAFGAYTLVSVYVGLEARAAGLGSLNTGLWVLSGLSGIVNASLALLLFPLVFTWLSRRFGAETLLAEVRSISALSLMPVILGTLLGTLGWVPLWAGVACVASTTVFAHGLSLANGTRFGAALKHTLAVWGVLLVSIVVLNGVFLAVRTVR
;
A
#
# COMPACT_ATOMS: atom_id res chain seq x y z
N MET A 1 26.87 -13.11 -14.12
CA MET A 1 25.63 -12.55 -13.55
C MET A 1 24.54 -13.59 -13.76
N MET A 2 24.24 -14.37 -12.74
CA MET A 2 23.34 -15.53 -12.85
C MET A 2 21.90 -15.00 -12.88
N MET A 3 21.26 -15.11 -14.04
CA MET A 3 19.86 -14.70 -14.23
C MET A 3 18.99 -15.78 -13.58
N ILE A 4 18.41 -15.48 -12.42
CA ILE A 4 17.46 -16.38 -11.75
C ILE A 4 16.24 -16.49 -12.68
N PRO A 5 15.82 -17.69 -13.10
CA PRO A 5 14.65 -17.89 -13.94
C PRO A 5 13.41 -17.17 -13.36
N GLU A 6 12.59 -16.53 -14.20
CA GLU A 6 11.41 -15.77 -13.76
C GLU A 6 10.42 -16.63 -12.95
N ASP A 7 10.38 -17.93 -13.23
CA ASP A 7 9.56 -18.92 -12.52
C ASP A 7 10.00 -19.11 -11.05
N ASP A 8 11.30 -19.02 -10.75
CA ASP A 8 11.83 -19.18 -9.39
C ASP A 8 11.53 -17.95 -8.51
N GLN A 9 11.45 -16.77 -9.10
CA GLN A 9 11.12 -15.53 -8.38
C GLN A 9 9.66 -15.50 -7.95
N LEU A 10 8.76 -15.93 -8.84
CA LEU A 10 7.33 -16.01 -8.54
C LEU A 10 7.04 -17.06 -7.45
N TYR A 11 7.73 -18.20 -7.52
CA TYR A 11 7.62 -19.28 -6.55
C TYR A 11 8.00 -18.84 -5.13
N LEU A 12 9.07 -18.05 -4.96
CA LEU A 12 9.48 -17.50 -3.67
C LEU A 12 8.45 -16.52 -3.08
N ILE A 13 7.83 -15.68 -3.94
CA ILE A 13 6.83 -14.70 -3.55
C ILE A 13 5.51 -15.37 -3.14
N GLN A 14 5.10 -16.42 -3.86
CA GLN A 14 3.89 -17.19 -3.57
C GLN A 14 4.09 -18.08 -2.33
N SER A 15 5.19 -18.83 -2.25
CA SER A 15 5.46 -19.78 -1.16
C SER A 15 5.67 -19.11 0.19
N LYS A 16 6.15 -17.86 0.24
CA LYS A 16 6.35 -17.08 1.47
C LYS A 16 5.38 -15.92 1.65
N SER A 17 4.25 -15.90 0.92
CA SER A 17 3.26 -14.81 0.92
C SER A 17 2.83 -14.39 2.34
N ASN A 18 2.54 -15.34 3.24
CA ASN A 18 2.13 -15.03 4.62
C ASN A 18 3.24 -14.35 5.44
N LEU A 19 4.49 -14.84 5.32
CA LEU A 19 5.63 -14.26 6.03
C LEU A 19 5.94 -12.85 5.52
N LEU A 20 6.00 -12.67 4.19
CA LEU A 20 6.23 -11.37 3.55
C LEU A 20 5.15 -10.35 3.93
N THR A 21 3.88 -10.78 3.92
CA THR A 21 2.75 -9.93 4.33
C THR A 21 2.87 -9.55 5.80
N GLY A 22 3.21 -10.49 6.68
CA GLY A 22 3.41 -10.22 8.11
C GLY A 22 4.56 -9.26 8.40
N MET A 23 5.69 -9.43 7.71
CA MET A 23 6.85 -8.52 7.82
C MET A 23 6.51 -7.11 7.32
N ALA A 24 5.87 -7.01 6.14
CA ALA A 24 5.45 -5.72 5.60
C ALA A 24 4.43 -5.02 6.52
N PHE A 25 3.50 -5.79 7.11
CA PHE A 25 2.54 -5.27 8.08
C PHE A 25 3.24 -4.71 9.33
N GLY A 26 4.15 -5.48 9.91
CA GLY A 26 4.92 -5.07 11.08
C GLY A 26 5.75 -3.82 10.79
N ALA A 27 6.51 -3.83 9.69
CA ALA A 27 7.35 -2.70 9.30
C ALA A 27 6.53 -1.43 9.03
N TYR A 28 5.44 -1.54 8.26
CA TYR A 28 4.59 -0.39 7.96
C TYR A 28 3.91 0.17 9.20
N THR A 29 3.43 -0.70 10.10
CA THR A 29 2.84 -0.30 11.38
C THR A 29 3.87 0.46 12.22
N LEU A 30 5.07 -0.11 12.41
CA LEU A 30 6.13 0.51 13.20
C LEU A 30 6.57 1.87 12.66
N VAL A 31 6.74 2.00 11.34
CA VAL A 31 7.10 3.27 10.72
C VAL A 31 5.98 4.30 10.86
N SER A 32 4.73 3.90 10.66
CA SER A 32 3.58 4.80 10.86
C SER A 32 3.49 5.30 12.30
N VAL A 33 3.72 4.41 13.27
CA VAL A 33 3.80 4.78 14.69
C VAL A 33 4.94 5.79 14.89
N TYR A 34 6.16 5.45 14.46
CA TYR A 34 7.35 6.31 14.61
C TYR A 34 7.12 7.73 14.05
N VAL A 35 6.60 7.83 12.83
CA VAL A 35 6.33 9.13 12.18
C VAL A 35 5.30 9.94 12.95
N GLY A 36 4.22 9.30 13.42
CA GLY A 36 3.22 9.97 14.24
C GLY A 36 3.76 10.46 15.61
N LEU A 37 4.88 9.90 16.07
CA LEU A 37 5.55 10.31 17.30
C LEU A 37 6.56 11.43 17.08
N GLU A 38 7.33 11.37 16.00
CA GLU A 38 8.26 12.44 15.57
C GLU A 38 7.53 13.73 15.21
N ALA A 39 6.30 13.65 14.68
CA ALA A 39 5.49 14.83 14.35
C ALA A 39 5.08 15.68 15.57
N ARG A 40 5.50 15.32 16.79
CA ARG A 40 5.15 16.02 18.03
C ARG A 40 6.28 16.90 18.54
N ALA A 41 5.99 18.20 18.67
CA ALA A 41 6.82 19.13 19.43
C ALA A 41 6.85 18.72 20.92
N ALA A 42 8.04 18.79 21.51
CA ALA A 42 8.40 18.23 22.81
C ALA A 42 7.52 18.69 24.00
N GLY A 43 7.17 17.73 24.86
CA GLY A 43 6.63 17.99 26.21
C GLY A 43 5.91 16.78 26.79
N LEU A 44 6.44 16.16 27.87
CA LEU A 44 5.89 14.96 28.53
C LEU A 44 4.63 15.26 29.36
N GLY A 45 3.52 14.54 29.11
CA GLY A 45 2.26 14.62 29.88
C GLY A 45 1.24 13.53 29.50
N SER A 46 0.11 13.39 30.21
CA SER A 46 -0.92 12.34 29.99
C SER A 46 -1.61 12.39 28.61
N LEU A 47 -1.69 13.58 28.01
CA LEU A 47 -2.08 13.80 26.62
C LEU A 47 -1.15 13.04 25.65
N ASN A 48 0.09 12.77 26.07
CA ASN A 48 1.01 12.07 25.23
C ASN A 48 0.59 10.64 24.98
N THR A 49 0.32 9.90 26.05
CA THR A 49 -0.11 8.49 26.01
C THR A 49 -1.34 8.31 25.11
N GLY A 50 -2.29 9.24 25.14
CA GLY A 50 -3.45 9.23 24.26
C GLY A 50 -3.09 9.29 22.76
N LEU A 51 -2.19 10.19 22.34
CA LEU A 51 -1.76 10.21 20.94
C LEU A 51 -0.78 9.08 20.58
N TRP A 52 -0.04 8.49 21.53
CA TRP A 52 0.72 7.26 21.29
C TRP A 52 -0.22 6.13 20.85
N VAL A 53 -1.31 5.94 21.60
CA VAL A 53 -2.32 4.93 21.29
C VAL A 53 -3.01 5.25 19.96
N LEU A 54 -3.39 6.51 19.71
CA LEU A 54 -4.03 6.89 18.45
C LEU A 54 -3.12 6.74 17.23
N SER A 55 -1.84 7.12 17.34
CA SER A 55 -0.84 6.90 16.27
C SER A 55 -0.65 5.41 15.99
N GLY A 56 -0.54 4.60 17.05
CA GLY A 56 -0.48 3.15 16.96
C GLY A 56 -1.68 2.53 16.26
N LEU A 57 -2.90 2.88 16.70
CA LEU A 57 -4.14 2.40 16.09
C LEU A 57 -4.25 2.84 14.63
N SER A 58 -3.91 4.09 14.30
CA SER A 58 -3.90 4.59 12.94
C SER A 58 -2.94 3.81 12.04
N GLY A 59 -1.72 3.53 12.53
CA GLY A 59 -0.74 2.71 11.82
C GLY A 59 -1.23 1.30 11.54
N ILE A 60 -1.83 0.64 12.54
CA ILE A 60 -2.43 -0.70 12.40
C ILE A 60 -3.58 -0.70 11.38
N VAL A 61 -4.47 0.29 11.45
CA VAL A 61 -5.59 0.42 10.52
C VAL A 61 -5.07 0.62 9.10
N ASN A 62 -4.12 1.53 8.90
CA ASN A 62 -3.54 1.78 7.57
C ASN A 62 -2.83 0.54 7.02
N ALA A 63 -2.06 -0.18 7.85
CA ALA A 63 -1.41 -1.44 7.46
C ALA A 63 -2.45 -2.50 7.06
N SER A 64 -3.55 -2.60 7.82
CA SER A 64 -4.65 -3.54 7.53
C SER A 64 -5.36 -3.19 6.23
N LEU A 65 -5.61 -1.90 5.98
CA LEU A 65 -6.20 -1.44 4.73
C LEU A 65 -5.29 -1.74 3.54
N ALA A 66 -3.99 -1.48 3.66
CA ALA A 66 -3.03 -1.69 2.58
C ALA A 66 -2.76 -3.16 2.25
N LEU A 67 -2.77 -4.05 3.26
CA LEU A 67 -2.36 -5.45 3.11
C LEU A 67 -3.50 -6.46 3.12
N LEU A 68 -4.73 -6.06 3.48
CA LEU A 68 -5.90 -6.93 3.48
C LEU A 68 -6.99 -6.38 2.57
N LEU A 69 -7.50 -5.18 2.87
CA LEU A 69 -8.64 -4.63 2.14
C LEU A 69 -8.27 -4.29 0.70
N PHE A 70 -7.14 -3.61 0.48
CA PHE A 70 -6.69 -3.23 -0.85
C PHE A 70 -6.50 -4.44 -1.77
N PRO A 71 -5.77 -5.51 -1.39
CA PRO A 71 -5.66 -6.69 -2.25
C PRO A 71 -7.00 -7.33 -2.58
N LEU A 72 -7.95 -7.34 -1.64
CA LEU A 72 -9.30 -7.87 -1.85
C LEU A 72 -10.05 -7.05 -2.91
N VAL A 73 -10.13 -5.73 -2.71
CA VAL A 73 -10.86 -4.83 -3.61
C VAL A 73 -10.19 -4.77 -4.98
N PHE A 74 -8.86 -4.70 -5.02
CA PHE A 74 -8.09 -4.69 -6.26
C PHE A 74 -8.31 -5.97 -7.07
N THR A 75 -8.24 -7.14 -6.42
CA THR A 75 -8.50 -8.43 -7.08
C THR A 75 -9.93 -8.50 -7.60
N TRP A 76 -10.90 -8.05 -6.80
CA TRP A 76 -12.30 -8.02 -7.21
C TRP A 76 -12.54 -7.12 -8.43
N LEU A 77 -12.01 -5.88 -8.43
CA LEU A 77 -12.09 -4.96 -9.57
C LEU A 77 -11.36 -5.51 -10.79
N SER A 78 -10.16 -6.07 -10.60
CA SER A 78 -9.37 -6.64 -11.68
C SER A 78 -10.11 -7.76 -12.41
N ARG A 79 -10.83 -8.62 -11.67
CA ARG A 79 -11.68 -9.66 -12.25
C ARG A 79 -12.88 -9.09 -13.01
N ARG A 80 -13.42 -7.95 -12.60
CA ARG A 80 -14.48 -7.24 -13.38
C ARG A 80 -13.96 -6.70 -14.70
N PHE A 81 -12.65 -6.44 -14.81
CA PHE A 81 -11.98 -6.09 -16.06
C PHE A 81 -11.46 -7.30 -16.85
N GLY A 82 -11.79 -8.53 -16.43
CA GLY A 82 -11.42 -9.75 -17.14
C GLY A 82 -10.04 -10.32 -16.78
N ALA A 83 -9.39 -9.84 -15.72
CA ALA A 83 -8.11 -10.39 -15.26
C ALA A 83 -8.31 -11.66 -14.42
N GLU A 84 -7.40 -12.63 -14.57
CA GLU A 84 -7.40 -13.91 -13.81
C GLU A 84 -6.55 -13.85 -12.53
N THR A 85 -6.14 -12.65 -12.12
CA THR A 85 -5.29 -12.40 -10.94
C THR A 85 -5.75 -13.14 -9.69
N LEU A 86 -4.81 -13.79 -9.01
CA LEU A 86 -5.06 -14.48 -7.74
C LEU A 86 -4.85 -13.53 -6.56
N LEU A 87 -5.74 -13.61 -5.57
CA LEU A 87 -5.68 -12.76 -4.38
C LEU A 87 -4.33 -12.90 -3.62
N ALA A 88 -3.82 -14.12 -3.53
CA ALA A 88 -2.56 -14.39 -2.82
C ALA A 88 -1.35 -13.70 -3.47
N GLU A 89 -1.36 -13.56 -4.80
CA GLU A 89 -0.34 -12.85 -5.59
C GLU A 89 -0.48 -11.35 -5.41
N VAL A 90 -1.70 -10.81 -5.56
CA VAL A 90 -1.95 -9.38 -5.35
C VAL A 90 -1.53 -8.97 -3.95
N ARG A 91 -1.78 -9.81 -2.94
CA ARG A 91 -1.39 -9.53 -1.56
C ARG A 91 0.13 -9.52 -1.35
N SER A 92 0.85 -10.49 -1.90
CA SER A 92 2.32 -10.53 -1.78
C SER A 92 3.00 -9.41 -2.58
N ILE A 93 2.49 -9.11 -3.78
CA ILE A 93 2.93 -7.97 -4.59
C ILE A 93 2.65 -6.66 -3.86
N SER A 94 1.48 -6.53 -3.20
CA SER A 94 1.16 -5.37 -2.36
C SER A 94 2.18 -5.20 -1.24
N ALA A 95 2.51 -6.29 -0.54
CA ALA A 95 3.52 -6.29 0.53
C ALA A 95 4.90 -5.82 0.04
N LEU A 96 5.34 -6.28 -1.14
CA LEU A 96 6.59 -5.82 -1.76
C LEU A 96 6.52 -4.35 -2.18
N SER A 97 5.40 -3.93 -2.76
CA SER A 97 5.20 -2.55 -3.21
C SER A 97 5.14 -1.54 -2.07
N LEU A 98 4.92 -1.97 -0.82
CA LEU A 98 4.99 -1.09 0.34
C LEU A 98 6.43 -0.75 0.74
N MET A 99 7.44 -1.52 0.34
CA MET A 99 8.83 -1.27 0.75
C MET A 99 9.33 0.13 0.34
N PRO A 100 9.12 0.58 -0.92
CA PRO A 100 9.41 1.97 -1.29
C PRO A 100 8.69 3.01 -0.43
N VAL A 101 7.42 2.78 -0.08
CA VAL A 101 6.63 3.69 0.76
C VAL A 101 7.21 3.79 2.16
N ILE A 102 7.55 2.64 2.78
CA ILE A 102 8.19 2.58 4.08
C ILE A 102 9.52 3.35 4.07
N LEU A 103 10.36 3.09 3.07
CA LEU A 103 11.66 3.75 2.93
C LEU A 103 11.51 5.25 2.69
N GLY A 104 10.63 5.68 1.78
CA GLY A 104 10.40 7.09 1.52
C GLY A 104 9.83 7.84 2.72
N THR A 105 8.98 7.18 3.50
CA THR A 105 8.45 7.76 4.74
C THR A 105 9.57 7.98 5.76
N LEU A 106 10.47 6.99 5.93
CA LEU A 106 11.65 7.11 6.79
C LEU A 106 12.64 8.18 6.30
N LEU A 107 12.92 8.24 4.99
CA LEU A 107 13.77 9.29 4.42
C LEU A 107 13.12 10.68 4.54
N GLY A 108 11.79 10.75 4.52
CA GLY A 108 11.02 11.96 4.73
C GLY A 108 11.28 12.61 6.09
N THR A 109 11.50 11.82 7.16
CA THR A 109 11.82 12.37 8.49
C THR A 109 13.16 13.11 8.53
N LEU A 110 14.03 12.94 7.53
CA LEU A 110 15.29 13.67 7.38
C LEU A 110 15.12 15.07 6.75
N GLY A 111 13.89 15.55 6.54
CA GLY A 111 13.59 16.96 6.29
C GLY A 111 13.06 17.31 4.89
N TRP A 112 12.94 16.35 3.97
CA TRP A 112 12.40 16.57 2.60
C TRP A 112 11.16 15.70 2.33
N VAL A 113 10.19 15.78 3.25
CA VAL A 113 8.97 14.93 3.26
C VAL A 113 8.23 14.89 1.90
N PRO A 114 7.93 16.02 1.22
CA PRO A 114 7.08 15.98 0.02
C PRO A 114 7.75 15.28 -1.16
N LEU A 115 9.07 15.45 -1.32
CA LEU A 115 9.82 14.86 -2.42
C LEU A 115 9.91 13.34 -2.28
N TRP A 116 10.31 12.86 -1.09
CA TRP A 116 10.48 11.43 -0.85
C TRP A 116 9.15 10.67 -0.87
N ALA A 117 8.06 11.29 -0.40
CA ALA A 117 6.73 10.71 -0.51
C ALA A 117 6.31 10.50 -1.98
N GLY A 118 6.56 11.50 -2.85
CA GLY A 118 6.27 11.39 -4.28
C GLY A 118 7.10 10.29 -4.96
N VAL A 119 8.41 10.29 -4.74
CA VAL A 119 9.33 9.27 -5.30
C VAL A 119 8.92 7.86 -4.86
N ALA A 120 8.63 7.69 -3.56
CA ALA A 120 8.21 6.42 -3.01
C ALA A 120 6.88 5.92 -3.56
N CYS A 121 5.92 6.83 -3.79
CA CYS A 121 4.64 6.49 -4.42
C CYS A 121 4.82 6.00 -5.87
N VAL A 122 5.67 6.68 -6.65
CA VAL A 122 5.99 6.28 -8.03
C VAL A 122 6.71 4.94 -8.06
N ALA A 123 7.71 4.76 -7.19
CA ALA A 123 8.45 3.51 -7.08
C ALA A 123 7.53 2.35 -6.64
N SER A 124 6.67 2.58 -5.64
CA SER A 124 5.68 1.61 -5.17
C SER A 124 4.74 1.17 -6.30
N THR A 125 4.19 2.12 -7.04
CA THR A 125 3.30 1.84 -8.19
C THR A 125 4.03 1.03 -9.27
N THR A 126 5.29 1.36 -9.54
CA THR A 126 6.12 0.67 -10.54
C THR A 126 6.42 -0.76 -10.11
N VAL A 127 6.81 -0.96 -8.84
CA VAL A 127 7.05 -2.29 -8.26
C VAL A 127 5.77 -3.13 -8.30
N PHE A 128 4.63 -2.53 -7.96
CA PHE A 128 3.34 -3.20 -8.00
C PHE A 128 2.97 -3.65 -9.42
N ALA A 129 3.04 -2.73 -10.39
CA ALA A 129 2.74 -3.03 -11.79
C ALA A 129 3.71 -4.08 -12.37
N HIS A 130 4.98 -4.06 -11.97
CA HIS A 130 5.96 -5.05 -12.39
C HIS A 130 5.68 -6.43 -11.78
N GLY A 131 5.40 -6.50 -10.49
CA GLY A 131 5.01 -7.76 -9.85
C GLY A 131 3.74 -8.36 -10.48
N LEU A 132 2.77 -7.51 -10.83
CA LEU A 132 1.56 -7.93 -11.53
C LEU A 132 1.84 -8.42 -12.96
N SER A 133 2.77 -7.76 -13.66
CA SER A 133 3.25 -8.16 -14.98
C SER A 133 3.82 -9.58 -14.95
N LEU A 134 4.69 -9.86 -13.99
CA LEU A 134 5.32 -11.17 -13.80
C LEU A 134 4.27 -12.23 -13.43
N ALA A 135 3.39 -11.93 -12.48
CA ALA A 135 2.39 -12.90 -12.02
C ALA A 135 1.40 -13.33 -13.10
N ASN A 136 1.06 -12.43 -14.03
CA ASN A 136 0.12 -12.74 -15.12
C ASN A 136 0.80 -13.08 -16.44
N GLY A 137 2.14 -13.13 -16.51
CA GLY A 137 2.87 -13.33 -17.78
C GLY A 137 2.56 -12.28 -18.85
N THR A 138 2.25 -11.05 -18.44
CA THR A 138 1.87 -9.95 -19.36
C THR A 138 3.00 -8.95 -19.54
N ARG A 139 2.92 -8.10 -20.57
CA ARG A 139 3.87 -6.99 -20.75
C ARG A 139 3.65 -5.91 -19.68
N PHE A 140 4.74 -5.34 -19.16
CA PHE A 140 4.69 -4.30 -18.12
C PHE A 140 3.76 -3.14 -18.46
N GLY A 141 3.79 -2.64 -19.71
CA GLY A 141 2.91 -1.55 -20.14
C GLY A 141 1.41 -1.89 -20.06
N ALA A 142 1.03 -3.15 -20.26
CA ALA A 142 -0.36 -3.58 -20.11
C ALA A 142 -0.75 -3.68 -18.63
N ALA A 143 0.12 -4.27 -17.79
CA ALA A 143 -0.08 -4.35 -16.35
C ALA A 143 -0.16 -2.95 -15.69
N LEU A 144 0.66 -2.01 -16.14
CA LEU A 144 0.63 -0.62 -15.68
C LEU A 144 -0.67 0.08 -16.06
N LYS A 145 -1.12 -0.05 -17.32
CA LYS A 145 -2.42 0.50 -17.75
C LYS A 145 -3.58 -0.06 -16.93
N HIS A 146 -3.58 -1.38 -16.71
CA HIS A 146 -4.59 -2.05 -15.88
C HIS A 146 -4.56 -1.54 -14.44
N THR A 147 -3.37 -1.46 -13.85
CA THR A 147 -3.18 -0.90 -12.50
C THR A 147 -3.76 0.51 -12.42
N LEU A 148 -3.37 1.41 -13.34
CA LEU A 148 -3.87 2.78 -13.36
C LEU A 148 -5.39 2.85 -13.57
N ALA A 149 -5.98 1.98 -14.38
CA ALA A 149 -7.43 1.91 -14.57
C ALA A 149 -8.17 1.53 -13.27
N VAL A 150 -7.69 0.50 -12.56
CA VAL A 150 -8.25 0.09 -11.27
C VAL A 150 -8.11 1.20 -10.23
N TRP A 151 -6.95 1.86 -10.17
CA TRP A 151 -6.73 3.03 -9.32
C TRP A 151 -7.67 4.18 -9.65
N GLY A 152 -7.90 4.46 -10.93
CA GLY A 152 -8.88 5.46 -11.38
C GLY A 152 -10.27 5.19 -10.85
N VAL A 153 -10.74 3.94 -10.92
CA VAL A 153 -12.05 3.54 -10.36
C VAL A 153 -12.10 3.72 -8.85
N LEU A 154 -11.05 3.34 -8.12
CA LEU A 154 -10.98 3.52 -6.67
C LEU A 154 -11.05 5.00 -6.27
N LEU A 155 -10.29 5.86 -6.96
CA LEU A 155 -10.28 7.30 -6.70
C LEU A 155 -11.65 7.93 -6.98
N VAL A 156 -12.27 7.60 -8.11
CA VAL A 156 -13.62 8.07 -8.43
C VAL A 156 -14.62 7.62 -7.37
N SER A 157 -14.53 6.35 -6.92
CA SER A 157 -15.41 5.82 -5.88
C SER A 157 -15.28 6.58 -4.55
N ILE A 158 -14.04 6.93 -4.16
CA ILE A 158 -13.78 7.74 -2.96
C ILE A 158 -14.39 9.14 -3.10
N VAL A 159 -14.23 9.78 -4.27
CA VAL A 159 -14.81 11.11 -4.53
C VAL A 159 -16.34 11.06 -4.44
N VAL A 160 -16.98 10.06 -5.05
CA VAL A 160 -18.43 9.86 -5.00
C VAL A 160 -18.91 9.63 -3.57
N LEU A 161 -18.25 8.74 -2.82
CA LEU A 161 -18.60 8.46 -1.42
C LEU A 161 -18.51 9.72 -0.54
N ASN A 162 -17.44 10.52 -0.70
CA ASN A 162 -17.31 11.79 0.00
C ASN A 162 -18.43 12.77 -0.38
N GLY A 163 -18.77 12.87 -1.66
CA GLY A 163 -19.88 13.71 -2.14
C GLY A 163 -21.23 13.32 -1.53
N VAL A 164 -21.53 12.02 -1.47
CA VAL A 164 -22.76 11.51 -0.84
C VAL A 164 -22.78 11.83 0.66
N PHE A 165 -21.67 11.62 1.36
CA PHE A 165 -21.58 11.90 2.79
C PHE A 165 -21.79 13.38 3.12
N LEU A 166 -21.23 14.28 2.30
CA LEU A 166 -21.45 15.71 2.42
C LEU A 166 -22.91 16.08 2.17
N ALA A 167 -23.53 15.53 1.12
CA ALA A 167 -24.94 15.78 0.80
C ALA A 167 -25.89 15.31 1.92
N VAL A 168 -25.62 14.17 2.56
CA VAL A 168 -26.41 13.68 3.70
C VAL A 168 -26.27 14.59 4.92
N ARG A 169 -25.07 15.16 5.16
CA ARG A 169 -24.87 16.10 6.27
C ARG A 169 -25.58 17.43 6.07
N THR A 170 -25.72 17.90 4.84
CA THR A 170 -26.37 19.20 4.53
C THR A 170 -27.89 19.14 4.58
N VAL A 171 -28.49 17.94 4.59
CA VAL A 171 -29.94 17.72 4.63
C VAL A 171 -30.46 17.51 6.07
N ARG A 172 -29.57 17.39 7.05
CA ARG A 172 -29.90 17.35 8.49
C ARG A 172 -29.64 18.71 9.14
#